data_AF-A0A7Y3UA67-F1
#
_entry.id   AF-A0A7Y3UA67-F1
#
_cell.length_a   1.000
_cell.length_b   1.000
_cell.length_c   1.000
_cell.angle_alpha   90.00
_cell.angle_beta   90.00
_cell.angle_gamma   90.00
#
_symmetry.space_group_name_H-M   'P 1'
#
loop_
_entity.id
_entity.type
_entity.pdbx_description
1 polymer ?
#
loop_
_entity_poly.entity_id
_entity_poly.type
_entity_poly.pdbx_seq_one_letter_code
_entity_poly.pdbx_strand_id
1 'polypeptide(L)'
;MSKRKHLHGIEDEPALRSLRRGSEWVRTSEDSDELGEEPVRAGPGAVLHTEDDHTQAIGDEPALRSAHLDADSAPGFAQIYSRKRAATTARQRWGAIAIAAVLSGPFAVAGAFMSSIDTSWYLLLAICVFGPLIEEMLKVGSVLYLVEQRPWLIPSRVSIVMTALISGLVFSVLENFWYLYVLFPEPTQDMVAWRWSVCVVLHTGCSTIAGLGVARIWITSHRTGTLPRIALGSPYLITAIVLHGLYNFSVTVLELSGSPLMDW
;
A
#
# COMPACT_ATOMS: atom_id res chain seq x y z
N MET A 1 -53.54 -8.32 -41.27
CA MET A 1 -52.83 -7.29 -40.46
C MET A 1 -51.84 -8.00 -39.55
N SER A 2 -50.55 -8.00 -39.91
CA SER A 2 -49.49 -8.67 -39.14
C SER A 2 -48.83 -7.67 -38.19
N LYS A 3 -48.90 -7.91 -36.88
CA LYS A 3 -48.23 -7.09 -35.85
C LYS A 3 -46.75 -7.48 -35.81
N ARG A 4 -45.87 -6.61 -36.33
CA ARG A 4 -44.42 -6.73 -36.09
C ARG A 4 -44.14 -6.50 -34.60
N LYS A 5 -43.55 -7.49 -33.94
CA LYS A 5 -42.97 -7.34 -32.61
C LYS A 5 -41.71 -6.48 -32.75
N HIS A 6 -41.70 -5.31 -32.13
CA HIS A 6 -40.47 -4.56 -31.92
C HIS A 6 -39.65 -5.34 -30.90
N LEU A 7 -38.50 -5.86 -31.33
CA LEU A 7 -37.50 -6.43 -30.44
C LEU A 7 -36.75 -5.26 -29.82
N HIS A 8 -36.74 -5.20 -28.50
CA HIS A 8 -35.95 -4.23 -27.75
C HIS A 8 -34.48 -4.61 -27.93
N GLY A 9 -33.73 -3.78 -28.64
CA GLY A 9 -32.31 -4.00 -28.86
C GLY A 9 -31.52 -3.57 -27.64
N ILE A 10 -30.32 -4.14 -27.47
CA ILE A 10 -29.37 -3.72 -26.42
C ILE A 10 -29.03 -2.22 -26.53
N GLU A 11 -29.32 -1.61 -27.68
CA GLU A 11 -29.09 -0.21 -28.02
C GLU A 11 -30.11 0.73 -27.35
N ASP A 12 -31.22 0.18 -26.85
CA ASP A 12 -32.23 0.93 -26.12
C ASP A 12 -31.97 0.96 -24.59
N GLU A 13 -30.93 0.25 -24.12
CA GLU A 13 -30.53 0.19 -22.71
C GLU A 13 -30.17 1.60 -22.18
N PRO A 14 -30.92 2.14 -21.19
CA PRO A 14 -30.67 3.48 -20.66
C PRO A 14 -29.26 3.66 -20.10
N ALA A 15 -28.65 2.57 -19.61
CA ALA A 15 -27.30 2.55 -19.04
C ALA A 15 -26.19 2.82 -20.07
N LEU A 16 -26.42 2.54 -21.36
CA LEU A 16 -25.42 2.75 -22.41
C LEU A 16 -25.45 4.16 -23.02
N ARG A 17 -26.45 4.98 -22.68
CA ARG A 17 -26.59 6.36 -23.21
C ARG A 17 -25.52 7.32 -22.71
N SER A 18 -24.96 7.09 -21.52
CA SER A 18 -23.88 7.93 -20.96
C SER A 18 -22.53 7.69 -21.66
N LEU A 19 -22.25 6.44 -22.07
CA LEU A 19 -21.02 6.07 -22.75
C LEU A 19 -20.92 6.66 -24.16
N ARG A 20 -22.06 6.88 -24.84
CA ARG A 20 -22.09 7.43 -26.19
C ARG A 20 -21.78 8.94 -26.26
N ARG A 21 -21.97 9.66 -25.15
CA ARG A 21 -21.73 11.11 -25.11
C ARG A 21 -20.24 11.47 -24.97
N GLY A 22 -19.38 10.48 -24.70
CA GLY A 22 -17.92 10.67 -24.54
C GLY A 22 -17.08 10.43 -25.80
N SER A 23 -17.64 9.85 -26.87
CA SER A 23 -16.85 9.47 -28.06
C SER A 23 -16.88 10.49 -29.21
N GLU A 24 -17.53 11.65 -29.03
CA GLU A 24 -17.62 12.70 -30.07
C GLU A 24 -16.50 13.75 -30.02
N TRP A 25 -15.57 13.67 -29.06
CA TRP A 25 -14.56 14.72 -28.81
C TRP A 25 -13.13 14.45 -29.33
N VAL A 26 -12.91 13.42 -30.15
CA VAL A 26 -11.57 13.16 -30.72
C VAL A 26 -11.62 13.14 -32.24
N ARG A 27 -11.77 14.33 -32.82
CA ARG A 27 -11.28 14.62 -34.17
C ARG A 27 -11.04 16.12 -34.34
N THR A 28 -9.92 16.43 -34.99
CA THR A 28 -9.24 17.73 -35.18
C THR A 28 -8.37 18.11 -33.97
N SER A 29 -7.07 18.37 -34.09
CA SER A 29 -6.30 18.99 -35.17
C SER A 29 -4.84 18.48 -35.19
N GLU A 30 -4.32 18.34 -36.40
CA GLU A 30 -2.89 18.30 -36.72
C GLU A 30 -2.22 19.65 -36.41
N ASP A 31 -0.89 19.60 -36.24
CA ASP A 31 0.07 20.72 -36.28
C ASP A 31 0.04 21.77 -35.16
N SER A 32 0.97 21.66 -34.22
CA SER A 32 2.05 22.66 -34.04
C SER A 32 3.02 22.22 -32.93
N ASP A 33 4.26 21.98 -33.34
CA ASP A 33 5.44 21.97 -32.48
C ASP A 33 5.65 23.37 -31.92
N GLU A 34 5.34 23.62 -30.65
CA GLU A 34 5.95 24.71 -29.87
C GLU A 34 6.12 24.30 -28.41
N LEU A 35 7.38 24.08 -28.03
CA LEU A 35 7.85 23.84 -26.67
C LEU A 35 7.72 25.13 -25.85
N GLY A 36 6.56 25.32 -25.22
CA GLY A 36 6.35 26.30 -24.16
C GLY A 36 5.84 25.60 -22.90
N GLU A 37 6.66 25.54 -21.85
CA GLU A 37 6.20 25.14 -20.52
C GLU A 37 5.25 26.21 -19.96
N GLU A 38 3.94 26.05 -20.20
CA GLU A 38 2.92 26.84 -19.53
C GLU A 38 2.66 26.32 -18.11
N PRO A 39 2.62 27.20 -17.09
CA PRO A 39 2.17 26.83 -15.76
C PRO A 39 0.65 26.59 -15.80
N VAL A 40 0.25 25.34 -15.59
CA VAL A 40 -1.16 24.92 -15.45
C VAL A 40 -1.81 25.69 -14.29
N ARG A 41 -2.48 26.80 -14.61
CA ARG A 41 -3.42 27.47 -13.72
C ARG A 41 -4.65 26.60 -13.59
N ALA A 42 -4.75 25.88 -12.47
CA ALA A 42 -5.98 25.24 -12.06
C ALA A 42 -7.07 26.31 -11.90
N GLY A 43 -8.01 26.36 -12.84
CA GLY A 43 -9.17 27.23 -12.76
C GLY A 43 -10.07 26.85 -11.57
N PRO A 44 -10.67 27.81 -10.86
CA PRO A 44 -11.60 27.54 -9.79
C PRO A 44 -12.97 27.16 -10.39
N GLY A 45 -13.46 25.97 -10.05
CA GLY A 45 -14.90 25.68 -10.10
C GLY A 45 -15.37 24.80 -11.26
N ALA A 46 -15.22 23.49 -11.09
CA ALA A 46 -16.20 22.51 -11.55
C ALA A 46 -16.01 21.23 -10.72
N VAL A 47 -16.45 21.25 -9.47
CA VAL A 47 -16.57 20.02 -8.67
C VAL A 47 -17.78 19.28 -9.22
N LEU A 48 -17.53 18.37 -10.17
CA LEU A 48 -18.48 17.35 -10.57
C LEU A 48 -18.74 16.47 -9.34
N HIS A 49 -19.89 16.68 -8.69
CA HIS A 49 -20.44 15.75 -7.71
C HIS A 49 -20.83 14.46 -8.44
N THR A 50 -19.87 13.53 -8.57
CA THR A 50 -20.17 12.15 -8.93
C THR A 50 -20.78 11.46 -7.72
N GLU A 51 -21.97 10.90 -7.91
CA GLU A 51 -22.76 10.15 -6.93
C GLU A 51 -21.93 9.05 -6.23
N ASP A 52 -21.98 9.06 -4.89
CA ASP A 52 -21.77 7.95 -3.95
C ASP A 52 -20.55 7.04 -4.13
N ASP A 53 -19.35 7.62 -4.13
CA ASP A 53 -18.14 6.88 -3.77
C ASP A 53 -18.05 6.82 -2.22
N HIS A 54 -18.73 5.83 -1.61
CA HIS A 54 -18.71 5.53 -0.17
C HIS A 54 -17.35 5.03 0.33
N THR A 55 -16.23 5.62 -0.10
CA THR A 55 -14.94 5.42 0.57
C THR A 55 -14.93 6.25 1.84
N GLN A 56 -15.51 5.70 2.91
CA GLN A 56 -15.38 6.22 4.27
C GLN A 56 -13.89 6.25 4.63
N ALA A 57 -13.27 7.42 4.63
CA ALA A 57 -11.93 7.56 5.17
C ALA A 57 -12.04 7.45 6.71
N ILE A 58 -11.01 6.94 7.38
CA ILE A 58 -10.93 6.98 8.86
C ILE A 58 -11.08 8.43 9.36
N GLY A 59 -10.72 9.44 8.55
CA GLY A 59 -10.96 10.86 8.86
C GLY A 59 -12.44 11.28 8.86
N ASP A 60 -13.34 10.50 8.27
CA ASP A 60 -14.78 10.74 8.26
C ASP A 60 -15.50 10.12 9.48
N GLU A 61 -14.74 9.51 10.39
CA GLU A 61 -15.29 8.82 11.55
C GLU A 61 -16.00 9.82 12.50
N PRO A 62 -17.29 9.61 12.82
CA PRO A 62 -18.09 10.56 13.62
C PRO A 62 -17.48 10.84 14.99
N ALA A 63 -16.77 9.87 15.56
CA ALA A 63 -16.06 10.02 16.84
C ALA A 63 -14.89 11.02 16.75
N LEU A 64 -14.24 11.14 15.59
CA LEU A 64 -13.18 12.12 15.32
C LEU A 64 -13.73 13.49 14.86
N ARG A 65 -14.98 13.53 14.36
CA ARG A 65 -15.75 14.75 14.05
C ARG A 65 -16.29 15.48 15.29
N SER A 66 -16.14 14.91 16.49
CA SER A 66 -16.85 15.36 17.70
C SER A 66 -16.42 16.73 18.25
N ALA A 67 -15.48 17.44 17.61
CA ALA A 67 -15.07 18.79 18.00
C ALA A 67 -15.01 19.75 16.81
N HIS A 68 -16.15 20.40 16.53
CA HIS A 68 -16.33 21.63 15.75
C HIS A 68 -16.08 21.59 14.22
N LEU A 69 -17.07 22.05 13.46
CA LEU A 69 -17.11 23.39 12.84
C LEU A 69 -18.15 23.40 11.71
N ASP A 70 -18.87 24.52 11.57
CA ASP A 70 -19.69 24.83 10.40
C ASP A 70 -18.93 24.45 9.12
N ALA A 71 -19.51 23.54 8.33
CA ALA A 71 -18.88 22.93 7.16
C ALA A 71 -18.35 23.95 6.14
N ASP A 72 -18.84 25.19 6.18
CA ASP A 72 -18.44 26.29 5.30
C ASP A 72 -17.16 27.02 5.73
N SER A 73 -16.60 26.75 6.92
CA SER A 73 -15.48 27.53 7.48
C SER A 73 -14.26 26.70 7.89
N ALA A 74 -14.35 25.37 7.87
CA ALA A 74 -13.23 24.52 8.23
C ALA A 74 -12.14 24.59 7.15
N PRO A 75 -10.86 24.85 7.52
CA PRO A 75 -9.77 24.89 6.56
C PRO A 75 -9.65 23.54 5.85
N GLY A 76 -9.67 23.54 4.51
CA GLY A 76 -9.52 22.33 3.71
C GLY A 76 -8.20 21.60 3.98
N PHE A 77 -8.13 20.31 3.66
CA PHE A 77 -6.95 19.45 3.92
C PHE A 77 -5.64 20.08 3.42
N ALA A 78 -5.64 20.69 2.23
CA ALA A 78 -4.45 21.37 1.68
C ALA A 78 -3.96 22.55 2.55
N GLN A 79 -4.86 23.31 3.16
CA GLN A 79 -4.52 24.42 4.06
C GLN A 79 -3.98 23.91 5.40
N ILE A 80 -4.58 22.85 5.95
CA ILE A 80 -4.07 22.19 7.16
C ILE A 80 -2.68 21.61 6.89
N TYR A 81 -2.52 20.92 5.76
CA TYR A 81 -1.26 20.31 5.35
C TYR A 81 -0.15 21.37 5.22
N SER A 82 -0.38 22.45 4.47
CA SER A 82 0.61 23.51 4.25
C SER A 82 1.00 24.21 5.55
N ARG A 83 0.03 24.54 6.41
CA ARG A 83 0.29 25.12 7.74
C ARG A 83 1.14 24.21 8.61
N LYS A 84 0.77 22.92 8.72
CA LYS A 84 1.54 21.96 9.53
C LYS A 84 2.92 21.68 8.94
N ARG A 85 3.04 21.63 7.62
CA ARG A 85 4.32 21.46 6.91
C ARG A 85 5.27 22.62 7.19
N ALA A 86 4.78 23.86 7.13
CA ALA A 86 5.57 25.05 7.45
C ALA A 86 6.03 25.08 8.92
N ALA A 87 5.20 24.57 9.84
CA ALA A 87 5.53 24.48 11.26
C ALA A 87 6.48 23.30 11.62
N THR A 88 6.74 22.38 10.69
CA THR A 88 7.54 21.17 10.96
C THR A 88 8.98 21.33 10.47
N THR A 89 9.93 21.20 11.39
CA THR A 89 11.37 21.26 11.07
C THR A 89 11.84 20.03 10.29
N ALA A 90 12.99 20.14 9.61
CA ALA A 90 13.61 18.99 8.93
C ALA A 90 13.96 17.86 9.91
N ARG A 91 14.43 18.20 11.12
CA ARG A 91 14.78 17.23 12.17
C ARG A 91 13.57 16.39 12.59
N GLN A 92 12.41 17.01 12.79
CA GLN A 92 11.17 16.29 13.13
C GLN A 92 10.74 15.34 12.01
N ARG A 93 10.85 15.76 10.74
CA ARG A 93 10.52 14.94 9.58
C ARG A 93 11.40 13.69 9.49
N TRP A 94 12.72 13.87 9.52
CA TRP A 94 13.66 12.76 9.46
C TRP A 94 13.61 11.88 10.71
N GLY A 95 13.38 12.45 11.89
CA GLY A 95 13.16 11.70 13.12
C GLY A 95 11.94 10.79 13.04
N ALA A 96 10.82 11.28 12.50
CA ALA A 96 9.62 10.46 12.30
C ALA A 96 9.85 9.29 11.33
N ILE A 97 10.55 9.54 10.22
CA ILE A 97 10.94 8.52 9.23
C ILE A 97 11.85 7.45 9.85
N ALA A 98 12.84 7.86 10.65
CA ALA A 98 13.73 6.93 11.35
C ALA A 98 12.98 6.06 12.38
N ILE A 99 12.09 6.67 13.16
CA ILE A 99 11.25 5.95 14.13
C ILE A 99 10.34 4.95 13.42
N ALA A 100 9.67 5.36 12.33
CA ALA A 100 8.81 4.47 11.55
C ALA A 100 9.59 3.26 11.00
N ALA A 101 10.78 3.50 10.43
CA ALA A 101 11.63 2.44 9.87
C ALA A 101 12.02 1.37 10.90
N VAL A 102 12.25 1.77 12.16
CA VAL A 102 12.66 0.84 13.23
C VAL A 102 11.46 0.15 13.87
N LEU A 103 10.35 0.85 14.11
CA LEU A 103 9.21 0.30 14.84
C LEU A 103 8.43 -0.77 14.06
N SER A 104 8.39 -0.69 12.72
CA SER A 104 7.62 -1.66 11.93
C SER A 104 8.15 -3.10 12.03
N GLY A 105 9.46 -3.30 12.18
CA GLY A 105 10.07 -4.63 12.30
C GLY A 105 9.61 -5.41 13.55
N PRO A 106 9.78 -4.88 14.76
CA PRO A 106 9.33 -5.54 16.00
C PRO A 106 7.83 -5.86 16.04
N PHE A 107 6.98 -4.97 15.52
CA PHE A 107 5.54 -5.26 15.45
C PHE A 107 5.23 -6.44 14.53
N ALA A 108 5.93 -6.55 13.40
CA ALA A 108 5.78 -7.66 12.48
C ALA A 108 6.22 -8.99 13.11
N VAL A 109 7.32 -9.00 13.90
CA VAL A 109 7.74 -10.18 14.66
C VAL A 109 6.69 -10.59 15.71
N ALA A 110 6.09 -9.62 16.41
CA ALA A 110 4.99 -9.89 17.33
C ALA A 110 3.76 -10.50 16.62
N GLY A 111 3.45 -10.03 15.41
CA GLY A 111 2.39 -10.59 14.57
C GLY A 111 2.68 -12.04 14.16
N ALA A 112 3.92 -12.35 13.78
CA ALA A 112 4.33 -13.70 13.41
C ALA A 112 4.16 -14.71 14.58
N PHE A 113 4.33 -14.28 15.83
CA PHE A 113 4.07 -15.13 16.99
C PHE A 113 2.60 -15.52 17.16
N MET A 114 1.69 -14.58 16.88
CA MET A 114 0.26 -14.84 17.03
C MET A 114 -0.26 -15.85 16.00
N SER A 115 0.42 -15.98 14.84
CA SER A 115 0.05 -16.95 13.81
C SER A 115 0.48 -18.39 14.10
N SER A 116 1.31 -18.64 15.11
CA SER A 116 1.87 -19.97 15.42
C SER A 116 0.97 -20.87 16.28
N ILE A 117 -0.34 -20.58 16.38
CA ILE A 117 -1.28 -21.31 17.25
C ILE A 117 -1.85 -22.54 16.52
N ASP A 118 -1.60 -23.72 17.11
CA ASP A 118 -1.96 -25.09 16.68
C ASP A 118 -3.16 -25.21 15.72
N THR A 119 -2.91 -25.50 14.43
CA THR A 119 -3.97 -26.05 13.56
C THR A 119 -3.43 -26.88 12.39
N SER A 120 -3.68 -28.19 12.43
CA SER A 120 -3.03 -29.20 11.57
C SER A 120 -3.50 -29.27 10.11
N TRP A 121 -4.56 -28.56 9.71
CA TRP A 121 -4.95 -28.46 8.29
C TRP A 121 -5.01 -27.03 7.74
N TYR A 122 -5.14 -26.04 8.62
CA TYR A 122 -4.97 -24.63 8.24
C TYR A 122 -3.50 -24.25 8.10
N LEU A 123 -2.54 -25.13 8.45
CA LEU A 123 -1.12 -24.83 8.45
C LEU A 123 -0.61 -24.25 7.12
N LEU A 124 -1.00 -24.83 5.97
CA LEU A 124 -0.60 -24.31 4.66
C LEU A 124 -1.19 -22.92 4.39
N LEU A 125 -2.46 -22.69 4.73
CA LEU A 125 -3.07 -21.37 4.59
C LEU A 125 -2.45 -20.35 5.54
N ALA A 126 -2.14 -20.76 6.77
CA ALA A 126 -1.48 -19.93 7.77
C ALA A 126 -0.09 -19.49 7.27
N ILE A 127 0.74 -20.43 6.81
CA ILE A 127 2.13 -20.17 6.37
C ILE A 127 2.18 -19.43 5.02
N CYS A 128 1.30 -19.77 4.08
CA CYS A 128 1.41 -19.29 2.70
C CYS A 128 0.52 -18.07 2.40
N VAL A 129 -0.50 -17.79 3.23
CA VAL A 129 -1.46 -16.70 2.97
C VAL A 129 -1.50 -15.73 4.15
N PHE A 130 -1.88 -16.20 5.33
CA PHE A 130 -2.14 -15.30 6.47
C PHE A 130 -0.85 -14.72 7.07
N GLY A 131 0.21 -15.52 7.21
CA GLY A 131 1.52 -15.06 7.67
C GLY A 131 2.06 -13.94 6.78
N PRO A 132 2.27 -14.19 5.47
CA PRO A 132 2.68 -13.17 4.52
C PRO A 132 1.78 -11.92 4.51
N LEU A 133 0.45 -12.09 4.58
CA LEU A 133 -0.48 -10.97 4.67
C LEU A 133 -0.19 -10.09 5.90
N ILE A 134 -0.14 -10.69 7.09
CA ILE A 134 0.06 -9.97 8.35
C ILE A 134 1.44 -9.30 8.37
N GLU A 135 2.47 -10.04 7.98
CA GLU A 135 3.83 -9.53 7.99
C GLU A 135 4.04 -8.36 7.04
N GLU A 136 3.59 -8.47 5.80
CA GLU A 136 3.74 -7.38 4.82
C GLU A 136 2.92 -6.15 5.24
N MET A 137 1.73 -6.33 5.85
CA MET A 137 0.97 -5.21 6.42
C MET A 137 1.71 -4.52 7.56
N LEU A 138 2.33 -5.28 8.47
CA LEU A 138 3.04 -4.73 9.62
C LEU A 138 4.37 -4.05 9.23
N LYS A 139 5.09 -4.61 8.25
CA LYS A 139 6.32 -4.02 7.68
C LYS A 139 6.10 -2.60 7.13
N VAL A 140 4.95 -2.33 6.51
CA VAL A 140 4.63 -0.98 6.00
C VAL A 140 3.67 -0.18 6.89
N GLY A 141 3.13 -0.78 7.95
CA GLY A 141 2.08 -0.18 8.78
C GLY A 141 2.46 1.18 9.37
N SER A 142 3.69 1.35 9.86
CA SER A 142 4.14 2.63 10.45
C SER A 142 4.24 3.76 9.42
N VAL A 143 4.70 3.46 8.19
CA VAL A 143 4.79 4.46 7.13
C VAL A 143 3.41 4.75 6.53
N LEU A 144 2.54 3.76 6.47
CA LEU A 144 1.14 3.95 6.10
C LEU A 144 0.42 4.86 7.10
N TYR A 145 0.62 4.63 8.40
CA TYR A 145 0.14 5.51 9.46
C TYR A 145 0.65 6.94 9.29
N LEU A 146 1.94 7.14 8.94
CA LEU A 146 2.46 8.48 8.66
C LEU A 146 1.78 9.12 7.44
N VAL A 147 1.52 8.36 6.37
CA VAL A 147 0.83 8.86 5.17
C VAL A 147 -0.60 9.29 5.50
N GLU A 148 -1.34 8.51 6.27
CA GLU A 148 -2.72 8.81 6.64
C GLU A 148 -2.83 9.93 7.67
N GLN A 149 -2.11 9.81 8.78
CA GLN A 149 -2.34 10.64 9.97
C GLN A 149 -1.45 11.86 10.02
N ARG A 150 -0.24 11.79 9.43
CA ARG A 150 0.77 12.86 9.53
C ARG A 150 1.56 13.08 8.23
N PRO A 151 0.90 13.25 7.06
CA PRO A 151 1.58 13.30 5.76
C PRO A 151 2.56 14.48 5.63
N TRP A 152 2.40 15.53 6.44
CA TRP A 152 3.32 16.67 6.50
C TRP A 152 4.70 16.30 7.11
N LEU A 153 4.82 15.18 7.83
CA LEU A 153 6.10 14.69 8.37
C LEU A 153 6.98 14.02 7.31
N ILE A 154 6.43 13.62 6.16
CA ILE A 154 7.16 12.84 5.17
C ILE A 154 7.98 13.77 4.26
N PRO A 155 9.32 13.73 4.30
CA PRO A 155 10.13 14.68 3.53
C PRO A 155 10.01 14.48 2.02
N SER A 156 10.00 13.23 1.53
CA SER A 156 9.93 12.92 0.11
C SER A 156 9.37 11.51 -0.16
N ARG A 157 8.99 11.22 -1.42
CA ARG A 157 8.60 9.86 -1.84
C ARG A 157 9.71 8.83 -1.64
N VAL A 158 10.96 9.24 -1.82
CA VAL A 158 12.13 8.36 -1.65
C VAL A 158 12.26 7.94 -0.19
N SER A 159 11.98 8.84 0.76
CA SER A 159 12.02 8.49 2.18
C SER A 159 11.01 7.40 2.55
N ILE A 160 9.83 7.36 1.91
CA ILE A 160 8.85 6.28 2.12
C ILE A 160 9.42 4.93 1.69
N VAL A 161 9.98 4.87 0.48
CA VAL A 161 10.54 3.63 -0.08
C VAL A 161 11.73 3.17 0.75
N MET A 162 12.63 4.09 1.14
CA MET A 162 13.77 3.76 2.00
C MET A 162 13.33 3.31 3.40
N THR A 163 12.29 3.93 3.98
CA THR A 163 11.71 3.47 5.26
C THR A 163 11.19 2.05 5.16
N ALA A 164 10.45 1.71 4.09
CA ALA A 164 9.91 0.38 3.90
C ALA A 164 11.04 -0.66 3.68
N LEU A 165 12.06 -0.32 2.88
CA LEU A 165 13.25 -1.15 2.70
C LEU A 165 13.97 -1.42 4.02
N ILE A 166 14.24 -0.37 4.81
CA ILE A 166 14.90 -0.50 6.12
C ILE A 166 14.04 -1.32 7.07
N SER A 167 12.71 -1.13 7.06
CA SER A 167 11.81 -1.95 7.87
C SER A 167 11.87 -3.43 7.48
N GLY A 168 11.90 -3.74 6.19
CA GLY A 168 12.09 -5.12 5.71
C GLY A 168 13.42 -5.72 6.16
N LEU A 169 14.49 -4.91 6.16
CA LEU A 169 15.81 -5.32 6.65
C LEU A 169 15.77 -5.61 8.15
N VAL A 170 15.24 -4.67 8.96
CA VAL A 170 15.09 -4.85 10.42
C VAL A 170 14.26 -6.09 10.73
N PHE A 171 13.14 -6.28 10.03
CA PHE A 171 12.32 -7.49 10.17
C PHE A 171 13.14 -8.76 9.88
N SER A 172 13.81 -8.83 8.73
CA SER A 172 14.59 -10.02 8.35
C SER A 172 15.70 -10.35 9.33
N VAL A 173 16.34 -9.33 9.92
CA VAL A 173 17.34 -9.50 10.97
C VAL A 173 16.71 -10.15 12.20
N LEU A 174 15.63 -9.57 12.72
CA LEU A 174 14.96 -10.06 13.93
C LEU A 174 14.39 -11.46 13.74
N GLU A 175 13.77 -11.72 12.59
CA GLU A 175 13.26 -13.03 12.25
C GLU A 175 14.39 -14.07 12.13
N ASN A 176 15.47 -13.77 11.43
CA ASN A 176 16.61 -14.68 11.33
C ASN A 176 17.22 -14.98 12.71
N PHE A 177 17.33 -13.98 13.59
CA PHE A 177 17.75 -14.21 14.98
C PHE A 177 16.81 -15.17 15.70
N TRP A 178 15.50 -14.98 15.55
CA TRP A 178 14.52 -15.88 16.15
C TRP A 178 14.67 -17.32 15.65
N TYR A 179 14.77 -17.51 14.33
CA TYR A 179 14.90 -18.84 13.76
C TYR A 179 16.21 -19.53 14.18
N LEU A 180 17.35 -18.85 14.08
CA LEU A 180 18.67 -19.46 14.29
C LEU A 180 19.06 -19.64 15.75
N TYR A 181 18.40 -18.95 16.69
CA TYR A 181 18.75 -19.03 18.11
C TYR A 181 17.63 -19.54 19.00
N VAL A 182 16.38 -19.54 18.54
CA VAL A 182 15.23 -19.97 19.35
C VAL A 182 14.54 -21.20 18.76
N LEU A 183 14.23 -21.21 17.47
CA LEU A 183 13.53 -22.34 16.85
C LEU A 183 14.48 -23.49 16.51
N PHE A 184 15.68 -23.19 16.01
CA PHE A 184 16.67 -24.17 15.59
C PHE A 184 17.98 -23.91 16.32
N PRO A 185 18.17 -24.44 17.55
CA PRO A 185 19.34 -24.14 18.38
C PRO A 185 20.67 -24.68 17.84
N GLU A 186 20.61 -25.65 16.93
CA GLU A 186 21.78 -26.23 16.24
C GLU A 186 21.61 -26.09 14.71
N PRO A 187 21.62 -24.87 14.15
CA PRO A 187 21.38 -24.67 12.73
C PRO A 187 22.61 -25.10 11.92
N THR A 188 22.39 -25.75 10.77
CA THR A 188 23.47 -26.04 9.83
C THR A 188 23.99 -24.77 9.15
N GLN A 189 25.20 -24.84 8.59
CA GLN A 189 25.79 -23.70 7.89
C GLN A 189 24.98 -23.26 6.67
N ASP A 190 24.35 -24.21 5.97
CA ASP A 190 23.53 -23.94 4.79
C ASP A 190 22.25 -23.20 5.16
N MET A 191 21.59 -23.60 6.25
CA MET A 191 20.43 -22.88 6.79
C MET A 191 20.78 -21.43 7.15
N VAL A 192 21.92 -21.22 7.84
CA VAL A 192 22.40 -19.88 8.20
C VAL A 192 22.63 -19.04 6.94
N ALA A 193 23.33 -19.59 5.94
CA ALA A 193 23.61 -18.90 4.69
C ALA A 193 22.33 -18.56 3.92
N TRP A 194 21.38 -19.49 3.82
CA TRP A 194 20.11 -19.29 3.16
C TRP A 194 19.28 -18.18 3.82
N ARG A 195 19.16 -18.22 5.15
CA ARG A 195 18.43 -17.22 5.95
C ARG A 195 19.00 -15.81 5.75
N TRP A 196 20.31 -15.67 5.83
CA TRP A 196 20.98 -14.36 5.71
C TRP A 196 21.11 -13.84 4.28
N SER A 197 20.80 -14.65 3.27
CA SER A 197 20.82 -14.26 1.87
C SER A 197 19.41 -14.18 1.28
N VAL A 198 18.80 -15.33 1.01
CA VAL A 198 17.52 -15.46 0.30
C VAL A 198 16.39 -14.80 1.09
N CYS A 199 16.26 -15.08 2.39
CA CYS A 199 15.18 -14.48 3.19
C CYS A 199 15.35 -12.96 3.34
N VAL A 200 16.58 -12.47 3.54
CA VAL A 200 16.84 -11.02 3.60
C VAL A 200 16.46 -10.33 2.28
N VAL A 201 16.85 -10.90 1.14
CA VAL A 201 16.48 -10.37 -0.18
C VAL A 201 14.97 -10.41 -0.39
N LEU A 202 14.31 -11.50 -0.01
CA LEU A 202 12.85 -11.62 -0.10
C LEU A 202 12.14 -10.53 0.71
N HIS A 203 12.45 -10.39 2.01
CA HIS A 203 11.74 -9.44 2.86
C HIS A 203 12.02 -7.98 2.50
N THR A 204 13.27 -7.65 2.17
CA THR A 204 13.60 -6.29 1.71
C THR A 204 12.97 -5.98 0.35
N GLY A 205 12.93 -6.96 -0.56
CA GLY A 205 12.28 -6.86 -1.86
C GLY A 205 10.77 -6.63 -1.75
N CYS A 206 10.06 -7.51 -1.04
CA CYS A 206 8.61 -7.38 -0.79
C CYS A 206 8.26 -6.06 -0.08
N SER A 207 9.02 -5.68 0.95
CA SER A 207 8.81 -4.41 1.65
C SER A 207 9.04 -3.20 0.74
N THR A 208 10.03 -3.26 -0.16
CA THR A 208 10.28 -2.21 -1.15
C THR A 208 9.12 -2.08 -2.14
N ILE A 209 8.58 -3.20 -2.65
CA ILE A 209 7.40 -3.22 -3.52
C ILE A 209 6.21 -2.58 -2.81
N ALA A 210 5.90 -3.00 -1.58
CA ALA A 210 4.82 -2.42 -0.80
C ALA A 210 5.05 -0.91 -0.54
N GLY A 211 6.29 -0.51 -0.24
CA GLY A 211 6.70 0.89 -0.07
C GLY A 211 6.47 1.75 -1.32
N LEU A 212 6.63 1.21 -2.53
CA LEU A 212 6.28 1.91 -3.77
C LEU A 212 4.77 2.20 -3.84
N GLY A 213 3.93 1.27 -3.39
CA GLY A 213 2.49 1.48 -3.26
C GLY A 213 2.15 2.61 -2.29
N VAL A 214 2.77 2.61 -1.11
CA VAL A 214 2.60 3.69 -0.11
C VAL A 214 3.07 5.04 -0.66
N ALA A 215 4.19 5.06 -1.39
CA ALA A 215 4.69 6.27 -2.02
C ALA A 215 3.71 6.81 -3.08
N ARG A 216 3.06 5.92 -3.85
CA ARG A 216 2.02 6.30 -4.83
C ARG A 216 0.79 6.91 -4.16
N ILE A 217 0.34 6.35 -3.03
CA ILE A 217 -0.75 6.92 -2.22
C ILE A 217 -0.39 8.35 -1.81
N TRP A 218 0.80 8.53 -1.23
CA TRP A 218 1.25 9.83 -0.72
C TRP A 218 1.40 10.88 -1.83
N ILE A 219 2.06 10.55 -2.95
CA ILE A 219 2.25 11.49 -4.08
C ILE A 219 0.90 11.94 -4.63
N THR A 220 -0.04 11.01 -4.79
CA THR A 220 -1.36 11.32 -5.35
C THR A 220 -2.11 12.27 -4.42
N SER A 221 -2.26 11.92 -3.14
CA SER A 221 -2.88 12.78 -2.12
C SER A 221 -2.22 14.16 -2.03
N HIS A 222 -0.89 14.20 -2.10
CA HIS A 222 -0.14 15.47 -2.03
C HIS A 222 -0.38 16.36 -3.26
N ARG A 223 -0.46 15.77 -4.46
CA ARG A 223 -0.71 16.52 -5.71
C ARG A 223 -2.15 17.00 -5.83
N THR A 224 -3.11 16.19 -5.42
CA THR A 224 -4.54 16.51 -5.53
C THR A 224 -5.05 17.34 -4.36
N GLY A 225 -4.29 17.42 -3.26
CA GLY A 225 -4.75 18.07 -2.04
C GLY A 225 -5.92 17.34 -1.37
N THR A 226 -6.09 16.04 -1.65
CA THR A 226 -7.15 15.18 -1.10
C THR A 226 -6.60 14.23 -0.04
N LEU A 227 -7.49 13.58 0.70
CA LEU A 227 -7.11 12.53 1.65
C LEU A 227 -6.42 11.34 0.93
N PRO A 228 -5.47 10.65 1.59
CA PRO A 228 -4.89 9.41 1.11
C PRO A 228 -5.95 8.33 0.81
N ARG A 229 -5.83 7.67 -0.35
CA ARG A 229 -6.71 6.56 -0.75
C ARG A 229 -5.91 5.27 -0.83
N ILE A 230 -6.16 4.34 0.11
CA ILE A 230 -5.39 3.08 0.23
C ILE A 230 -5.49 2.20 -1.01
N ALA A 231 -6.64 2.24 -1.70
CA ALA A 231 -6.85 1.52 -2.96
C ALA A 231 -5.79 1.83 -4.03
N LEU A 232 -5.13 2.99 -4.00
CA LEU A 232 -4.06 3.32 -4.95
C LEU A 232 -2.77 2.52 -4.73
N GLY A 233 -2.52 2.08 -3.48
CA GLY A 233 -1.35 1.29 -3.12
C GLY A 233 -1.62 -0.22 -3.04
N SER A 234 -2.88 -0.64 -3.00
CA SER A 234 -3.25 -2.05 -2.80
C SER A 234 -2.67 -3.01 -3.85
N PRO A 235 -2.51 -2.68 -5.15
CA PRO A 235 -1.90 -3.62 -6.10
C PRO A 235 -0.46 -3.99 -5.74
N TYR A 236 0.31 -3.03 -5.21
CA TYR A 236 1.69 -3.26 -4.78
C TYR A 236 1.76 -4.10 -3.51
N LEU A 237 0.88 -3.81 -2.54
CA LEU A 237 0.80 -4.59 -1.30
C LEU A 237 0.38 -6.04 -1.60
N ILE A 238 -0.64 -6.24 -2.44
CA ILE A 238 -1.07 -7.58 -2.89
C ILE A 238 0.08 -8.29 -3.61
N THR A 239 0.82 -7.59 -4.48
CA THR A 239 1.98 -8.18 -5.17
C THR A 239 3.04 -8.66 -4.18
N ALA A 240 3.39 -7.85 -3.18
CA ALA A 240 4.35 -8.23 -2.14
C ALA A 240 3.88 -9.45 -1.33
N ILE A 241 2.61 -9.47 -0.91
CA ILE A 241 2.00 -10.59 -0.17
C ILE A 241 2.03 -11.88 -1.00
N VAL A 242 1.65 -11.81 -2.27
CA VAL A 242 1.62 -12.97 -3.17
C VAL A 242 3.03 -13.50 -3.41
N LEU A 243 4.01 -12.63 -3.69
CA LEU A 243 5.40 -13.06 -3.89
C LEU A 243 5.98 -13.75 -2.66
N HIS A 244 5.72 -13.20 -1.48
CA HIS A 244 6.13 -13.80 -0.23
C HIS A 244 5.42 -15.14 0.01
N GLY A 245 4.09 -15.20 -0.14
CA GLY A 245 3.33 -16.42 0.01
C GLY A 245 3.74 -17.53 -0.96
N LEU A 246 4.05 -17.20 -2.22
CA LEU A 246 4.56 -18.13 -3.21
C LEU A 246 5.93 -18.70 -2.83
N TYR A 247 6.82 -17.87 -2.27
CA TYR A 247 8.09 -18.35 -1.75
C TYR A 247 7.87 -19.34 -0.59
N ASN A 248 7.07 -18.98 0.42
CA ASN A 248 6.76 -19.85 1.56
C ASN A 248 6.14 -21.18 1.11
N PHE A 249 5.21 -21.12 0.16
CA PHE A 249 4.60 -22.32 -0.43
C PHE A 249 5.66 -23.20 -1.11
N SER A 250 6.54 -22.61 -1.91
CA SER A 250 7.58 -23.35 -2.64
C SER A 250 8.54 -24.07 -1.69
N VAL A 251 9.01 -23.37 -0.65
CA VAL A 251 9.88 -23.98 0.38
C VAL A 251 9.15 -25.10 1.12
N THR A 252 7.88 -24.89 1.48
CA THR A 252 7.07 -25.90 2.19
C THR A 252 6.85 -27.16 1.34
N VAL A 253 6.58 -27.00 0.04
CA VAL A 253 6.40 -28.15 -0.86
C VAL A 253 7.72 -28.92 -1.06
N LEU A 254 8.85 -28.21 -1.20
CA LEU A 254 10.17 -28.84 -1.31
C LEU A 254 10.50 -29.66 -0.07
N GLU A 255 10.24 -29.10 1.12
CA GLU A 255 10.39 -29.79 2.41
C GLU A 255 9.53 -31.07 2.47
N LEU A 256 8.23 -30.95 2.18
CA LEU A 256 7.30 -32.09 2.22
C LEU A 256 7.60 -33.17 1.16
N SER A 257 8.31 -32.82 0.10
CA SER A 257 8.72 -33.78 -0.94
C SER A 257 9.93 -34.64 -0.56
N GLY A 258 10.58 -34.34 0.58
CA GLY A 258 11.82 -35.01 0.99
C GLY A 258 12.98 -34.69 0.04
N SER A 259 13.00 -33.47 -0.51
CA SER A 259 14.06 -33.07 -1.43
C SER A 259 15.40 -32.99 -0.69
N PRO A 260 16.47 -33.65 -1.18
CA PRO A 260 17.79 -33.56 -0.57
C PRO A 260 18.40 -32.15 -0.64
N LEU A 261 17.77 -31.22 -1.37
CA LEU A 261 18.12 -29.81 -1.38
C LEU A 261 17.80 -29.11 -0.04
N MET A 262 17.05 -29.74 0.85
CA MET A 262 16.63 -29.21 2.15
C MET A 262 17.10 -30.07 3.35
N ASP A 263 18.15 -30.90 3.21
CA ASP A 263 18.71 -31.68 4.32
C ASP A 263 19.52 -30.78 5.29
N TRP A 264 18.84 -29.89 6.02
CA TRP A 264 19.44 -28.96 7.00
C TRP A 264 18.73 -28.89 8.34
#